data_AF-A0A9R0S2P9-F1
#
_entry.id   AF-A0A9R0S2P9-F1
#
_cell.length_a   1.000
_cell.length_b   1.000
_cell.length_c   1.000
_cell.angle_alpha   90.00
_cell.angle_beta   90.00
_cell.angle_gamma   90.00
#
_symmetry.space_group_name_H-M   'P 1'
#
loop_
_entity.id
_entity.type
_entity.pdbx_description
1 polymer ?
#
loop_
_entity_poly.entity_id
_entity_poly.type
_entity_poly.pdbx_seq_one_letter_code
_entity_poly.pdbx_strand_id
1 'polypeptide(L)'
;MVRRANYLVDAAPGTVNVSTDKPVFVATSERPPEKVMQTAVVGTLGELTYRLNLNGFPGDGWAFSYFAEIEESVVPETRKFKLFIPGLPDVSKATVDVGENAPGKLRLYQPGYYNVSLPFVLSFAFRKTNDSSRGPILNAFEIYKYVAIEPGSPDALAMASLASRYSSFGDWANEGGDPCWPSPWSWVRCSSEPQLRVVSINLSGKNLTGSIPPELVALSFLAEIRLDDNMLTGPIPDLAASSNLSIIHFENNQLTGSVPSYLSSLPKLTELYLQNNKLSGYIPKALKSRGIVFSYAGNMDLKAGNQEKHHLIIIISALLGVSLLLAVSLCCYVLTRKANKKNSPPEDDLTKAPPPAHKLQKSDAPSCEIATETCHPFRLCDLEEATKNFENRIGSGGFGIVYYGKLPDGREIAVKVPTNDSYQGKKQFTNEVSLLSRIHHRNLVAFLGYCHEDGRNILVYEFMMNGTLKEHLHGNFTSTPACSGSHINKVI
;
A
#
# COMPACT_ATOMS: atom_id res chain seq x y z
N MET A 1 -22.52 -6.15 1.78
CA MET A 1 -22.87 -7.59 1.90
C MET A 1 -23.16 -7.92 3.35
N VAL A 2 -24.02 -8.89 3.64
CA VAL A 2 -24.30 -9.33 5.02
C VAL A 2 -23.33 -10.43 5.43
N ARG A 3 -22.47 -10.16 6.41
CA ARG A 3 -21.54 -11.15 6.99
C ARG A 3 -22.17 -11.79 8.22
N ARG A 4 -22.65 -13.04 8.12
CA ARG A 4 -22.95 -13.87 9.31
C ARG A 4 -21.68 -14.57 9.75
N ALA A 5 -21.33 -14.46 11.02
CA ALA A 5 -20.35 -15.34 11.65
C ALA A 5 -21.05 -16.66 12.03
N ASN A 6 -20.51 -17.79 11.57
CA ASN A 6 -20.92 -19.12 12.02
C ASN A 6 -20.26 -19.43 13.37
N TYR A 7 -20.63 -18.69 14.41
CA TYR A 7 -20.28 -19.07 15.79
C TYR A 7 -21.04 -20.34 16.18
N LEU A 8 -20.38 -21.25 16.89
CA LEU A 8 -21.01 -22.43 17.50
C LEU A 8 -21.67 -22.02 18.83
N VAL A 9 -22.70 -21.16 18.77
CA VAL A 9 -23.26 -20.48 19.95
C VAL A 9 -24.05 -21.43 20.85
N ASP A 10 -24.95 -22.21 20.26
CA ASP A 10 -26.02 -22.89 20.97
C ASP A 10 -25.75 -24.39 21.09
N ALA A 11 -25.92 -24.93 22.31
CA ALA A 11 -25.80 -26.36 22.55
C ALA A 11 -26.92 -27.13 21.83
N ALA A 12 -26.56 -27.95 20.84
CA ALA A 12 -27.49 -28.83 20.16
C ALA A 12 -27.95 -29.97 21.11
N PRO A 13 -29.13 -30.57 20.89
CA PRO A 13 -29.56 -31.73 21.67
C PRO A 13 -28.50 -32.84 21.64
N GLY A 14 -28.06 -33.28 22.82
CA GLY A 14 -26.96 -34.23 22.97
C GLY A 14 -25.55 -33.61 23.02
N THR A 15 -25.43 -32.29 23.18
CA THR A 15 -24.15 -31.60 23.43
C THR A 15 -24.17 -30.76 24.71
N VAL A 16 -23.00 -30.55 25.32
CA VAL A 16 -22.80 -29.70 26.51
C VAL A 16 -21.54 -28.86 26.31
N ASN A 17 -21.58 -27.58 26.69
CA ASN A 17 -20.43 -26.70 26.70
C ASN A 17 -19.67 -26.85 28.02
N VAL A 18 -18.35 -26.96 27.96
CA VAL A 18 -17.47 -27.13 29.13
C VAL A 18 -16.31 -26.13 29.08
N SER A 19 -15.79 -25.75 30.24
CA SER A 19 -14.73 -24.75 30.37
C SER A 19 -13.85 -24.99 31.59
N THR A 20 -12.61 -24.51 31.57
CA THR A 20 -11.69 -24.55 32.71
C THR A 20 -10.93 -23.24 32.85
N ASP A 21 -10.73 -22.79 34.10
CA ASP A 21 -9.87 -21.65 34.41
C ASP A 21 -8.38 -22.01 34.42
N LYS A 22 -8.05 -23.31 34.41
CA LYS A 22 -6.68 -23.81 34.44
C LYS A 22 -5.99 -23.56 33.09
N PRO A 23 -4.70 -23.20 33.06
CA PRO A 23 -4.01 -22.88 31.81
C PRO A 23 -3.87 -24.11 30.92
N VAL A 24 -4.03 -23.92 29.60
CA VAL A 24 -3.93 -25.00 28.60
C VAL A 24 -2.70 -24.80 27.74
N PHE A 25 -1.80 -25.77 27.76
CA PHE A 25 -0.54 -25.70 27.03
C PHE A 25 -0.77 -25.78 25.51
N VAL A 26 -0.69 -24.62 24.87
CA VAL A 26 -0.58 -24.44 23.42
C VAL A 26 0.90 -24.34 23.03
N ALA A 27 1.30 -24.99 21.93
CA ALA A 27 2.71 -25.26 21.64
C ALA A 27 3.46 -24.09 20.96
N THR A 28 2.77 -23.06 20.46
CA THR A 28 3.35 -21.86 19.85
C THR A 28 2.49 -20.63 20.16
N SER A 29 3.03 -19.44 19.91
CA SER A 29 2.33 -18.16 20.05
C SER A 29 1.36 -17.82 18.90
N GLU A 30 1.30 -18.61 17.83
CA GLU A 30 0.64 -18.21 16.57
C GLU A 30 -0.72 -18.89 16.30
N ARG A 31 -1.01 -20.04 16.92
CA ARG A 31 -2.35 -20.67 16.93
C ARG A 31 -2.40 -21.90 17.85
N PRO A 32 -3.56 -22.21 18.45
CA PRO A 32 -4.72 -21.34 18.72
C PRO A 32 -4.53 -20.55 20.04
N PRO A 33 -5.35 -19.54 20.35
CA PRO A 33 -5.27 -18.83 21.63
C PRO A 33 -5.66 -19.75 22.81
N GLU A 34 -4.92 -19.65 23.92
CA GLU A 34 -5.18 -20.40 25.15
C GLU A 34 -6.63 -20.26 25.64
N LYS A 35 -7.20 -19.05 25.61
CA LYS A 35 -8.58 -18.77 26.01
C LYS A 35 -9.64 -19.52 25.18
N VAL A 36 -9.32 -19.92 23.95
CA VAL A 36 -10.20 -20.79 23.15
C VAL A 36 -10.05 -22.24 23.60
N MET A 37 -8.83 -22.69 23.89
CA MET A 37 -8.56 -24.06 24.36
C MET A 37 -9.09 -24.35 25.76
N GLN A 38 -9.22 -23.31 26.60
CA GLN A 38 -9.93 -23.34 27.89
C GLN A 38 -11.45 -23.59 27.77
N THR A 39 -12.00 -23.68 26.55
CA THR A 39 -13.41 -24.00 26.28
C THR A 39 -13.55 -25.17 25.30
N ALA A 40 -14.64 -25.92 25.40
CA ALA A 40 -14.98 -26.97 24.45
C ALA A 40 -16.48 -27.29 24.40
N VAL A 41 -16.90 -27.98 23.34
CA VAL A 41 -18.20 -28.64 23.24
C VAL A 41 -17.99 -30.15 23.34
N VAL A 42 -18.82 -30.84 24.12
CA VAL A 42 -18.77 -32.29 24.37
C VAL A 42 -20.07 -32.96 23.90
N GLY A 43 -19.97 -34.04 23.12
CA GLY A 43 -21.12 -34.80 22.62
C GLY A 43 -21.55 -35.89 23.61
N THR A 44 -22.54 -35.61 24.45
CA THR A 44 -22.98 -36.51 25.54
C THR A 44 -23.63 -37.80 25.03
N LEU A 45 -24.21 -37.79 23.82
CA LEU A 45 -24.74 -38.98 23.15
C LEU A 45 -23.68 -39.76 22.35
N GLY A 46 -22.41 -39.41 22.48
CA GLY A 46 -21.30 -40.06 21.75
C GLY A 46 -21.07 -39.54 20.32
N GLU A 47 -21.80 -38.51 19.90
CA GLU A 47 -21.59 -37.84 18.61
C GLU A 47 -21.57 -36.32 18.79
N LEU A 48 -20.73 -35.62 18.00
CA LEU A 48 -20.79 -34.18 17.77
C LEU A 48 -20.94 -33.97 16.26
N THR A 49 -22.05 -33.38 15.81
CA THR A 49 -22.33 -33.16 14.37
C THR A 49 -22.35 -31.68 14.04
N TYR A 50 -21.64 -31.30 12.98
CA TYR A 50 -21.48 -29.93 12.51
C TYR A 50 -21.89 -29.78 11.05
N ARG A 51 -22.46 -28.61 10.70
CA ARG A 51 -22.88 -28.27 9.34
C ARG A 51 -22.57 -26.79 9.07
N LEU A 52 -21.48 -26.55 8.35
CA LEU A 52 -20.97 -25.22 8.02
C LEU A 52 -21.44 -24.82 6.62
N ASN A 53 -21.98 -23.59 6.47
CA ASN A 53 -22.24 -22.98 5.17
C ASN A 53 -20.98 -22.22 4.73
N LEU A 54 -20.41 -22.62 3.59
CA LEU A 54 -19.14 -22.14 3.04
C LEU A 54 -19.34 -21.34 1.75
N ASN A 55 -20.45 -20.62 1.60
CA ASN A 55 -20.70 -19.77 0.43
C ASN A 55 -19.56 -18.73 0.24
N GLY A 56 -19.07 -18.58 -1.00
CA GLY A 56 -17.87 -17.81 -1.34
C GLY A 56 -16.53 -18.47 -0.97
N PHE A 57 -16.54 -19.53 -0.17
CA PHE A 57 -15.37 -20.29 0.28
C PHE A 57 -15.23 -21.73 -0.28
N PRO A 58 -16.00 -22.22 -1.29
CA PRO A 58 -15.84 -23.62 -1.73
C PRO A 58 -14.57 -23.80 -2.57
N GLY A 59 -14.00 -25.01 -2.54
CA GLY A 59 -12.75 -25.39 -3.22
C GLY A 59 -11.88 -26.26 -2.33
N ASP A 60 -10.72 -26.69 -2.83
CA ASP A 60 -9.83 -27.54 -2.04
C ASP A 60 -9.02 -26.72 -1.01
N GLY A 61 -8.63 -27.36 0.08
CA GLY A 61 -8.02 -26.66 1.20
C GLY A 61 -7.45 -27.58 2.28
N TRP A 62 -7.26 -26.99 3.46
CA TRP A 62 -6.70 -27.63 4.65
C TRP A 62 -7.55 -27.25 5.88
N ALA A 63 -7.77 -28.22 6.77
CA ALA A 63 -8.63 -28.09 7.94
C ALA A 63 -7.92 -28.61 9.20
N PHE A 64 -8.12 -27.94 10.33
CA PHE A 64 -7.56 -28.35 11.62
C PHE A 64 -8.68 -28.54 12.64
N SER A 65 -8.58 -29.60 13.42
CA SER A 65 -9.36 -29.76 14.65
C SER A 65 -8.44 -29.53 15.84
N TYR A 66 -8.94 -28.93 16.91
CA TYR A 66 -8.18 -28.64 18.11
C TYR A 66 -8.84 -29.32 19.31
N PHE A 67 -8.06 -30.14 20.00
CA PHE A 67 -8.50 -30.96 21.13
C PHE A 67 -7.59 -30.72 22.33
N ALA A 68 -8.17 -30.43 23.49
CA ALA A 68 -7.47 -30.47 24.77
C ALA A 68 -8.42 -31.04 25.81
N GLU A 69 -7.95 -32.02 26.58
CA GLU A 69 -8.75 -32.56 27.69
C GLU A 69 -8.76 -31.56 28.84
N ILE A 70 -9.92 -30.91 29.01
CA ILE A 70 -10.18 -29.86 30.01
C ILE A 70 -11.21 -30.28 31.06
N GLU A 71 -11.83 -31.45 30.92
CA GLU A 71 -12.72 -32.01 31.94
C GLU A 71 -11.92 -32.85 32.94
N GLU A 72 -12.07 -32.58 34.24
CA GLU A 72 -11.42 -33.38 35.28
C GLU A 72 -12.32 -34.56 35.70
N SER A 73 -11.77 -35.78 35.68
CA SER A 73 -12.37 -36.94 36.33
C SER A 73 -11.48 -37.51 37.42
N VAL A 74 -12.13 -38.16 38.39
CA VAL A 74 -11.54 -38.89 39.52
C VAL A 74 -11.21 -40.34 39.13
N VAL A 75 -11.86 -40.87 38.09
CA VAL A 75 -11.66 -42.23 37.57
C VAL A 75 -10.92 -42.22 36.23
N PRO A 76 -10.17 -43.28 35.88
CA PRO A 76 -9.46 -43.35 34.61
C PRO A 76 -10.45 -43.50 33.44
N GLU A 77 -10.59 -42.43 32.66
CA GLU A 77 -11.52 -42.34 31.54
C GLU A 77 -10.79 -42.16 30.21
N THR A 78 -11.13 -43.00 29.22
CA THR A 78 -10.71 -42.84 27.82
C THR A 78 -11.67 -41.92 27.06
N ARG A 79 -11.13 -41.06 26.19
CA ARG A 79 -11.92 -40.28 25.22
C ARG A 79 -11.42 -40.53 23.80
N LYS A 80 -11.99 -41.56 23.18
CA LYS A 80 -11.64 -42.04 21.84
C LYS A 80 -12.78 -41.81 20.84
N PHE A 81 -12.45 -41.21 19.70
CA PHE A 81 -13.43 -40.90 18.66
C PHE A 81 -12.81 -40.77 17.26
N LYS A 82 -13.64 -40.78 16.23
CA LYS A 82 -13.26 -40.69 14.82
C LYS A 82 -13.95 -39.51 14.14
N LEU A 83 -13.24 -38.79 13.27
CA LEU A 83 -13.83 -37.79 12.38
C LEU A 83 -14.48 -38.51 11.18
N PHE A 84 -15.73 -38.17 10.88
CA PHE A 84 -16.47 -38.64 9.73
C PHE A 84 -16.88 -37.44 8.86
N ILE A 85 -16.38 -37.40 7.63
CA ILE A 85 -16.82 -36.45 6.59
C ILE A 85 -17.47 -37.28 5.47
N PRO A 86 -18.74 -37.02 5.09
CA PRO A 86 -19.40 -37.73 4.00
C PRO A 86 -18.59 -37.63 2.69
N GLY A 87 -18.37 -38.76 2.03
CA GLY A 87 -17.57 -38.85 0.80
C GLY A 87 -16.05 -38.96 0.99
N LEU A 88 -15.52 -38.74 2.20
CA LEU A 88 -14.07 -38.85 2.50
C LEU A 88 -13.79 -39.94 3.54
N PRO A 89 -13.89 -41.24 3.17
CA PRO A 89 -13.73 -42.34 4.12
C PRO A 89 -12.34 -42.41 4.75
N ASP A 90 -11.29 -41.99 4.03
CA ASP A 90 -9.90 -42.00 4.51
C ASP A 90 -9.68 -41.14 5.76
N VAL A 91 -10.41 -40.03 5.89
CA VAL A 91 -10.37 -39.14 7.06
C VAL A 91 -10.81 -39.86 8.35
N SER A 92 -11.67 -40.89 8.21
CA SER A 92 -12.19 -41.69 9.34
C SER A 92 -11.32 -42.88 9.75
N LYS A 93 -10.16 -43.09 9.09
CA LYS A 93 -9.23 -44.17 9.43
C LYS A 93 -8.61 -43.98 10.81
N ALA A 94 -8.13 -42.77 11.12
CA ALA A 94 -7.53 -42.43 12.39
C ALA A 94 -8.57 -42.35 13.52
N THR A 95 -8.23 -42.91 14.68
CA THR A 95 -8.89 -42.63 15.96
C THR A 95 -8.10 -41.51 16.65
N VAL A 96 -8.80 -40.48 17.12
CA VAL A 96 -8.27 -39.51 18.09
C VAL A 96 -8.45 -40.11 19.48
N ASP A 97 -7.37 -40.21 20.25
CA ASP A 97 -7.40 -40.37 21.71
C ASP A 97 -6.75 -39.12 22.31
N VAL A 98 -7.53 -38.29 23.00
CA VAL A 98 -7.02 -37.00 23.49
C VAL A 98 -5.94 -37.18 24.57
N GLY A 99 -5.97 -38.27 25.34
CA GLY A 99 -4.98 -38.55 26.38
C GLY A 99 -3.67 -39.13 25.85
N GLU A 100 -3.73 -40.02 24.85
CA GLU A 100 -2.52 -40.55 24.20
C GLU A 100 -1.91 -39.56 23.20
N ASN A 101 -2.72 -38.79 22.47
CA ASN A 101 -2.24 -37.85 21.45
C ASN A 101 -1.72 -36.52 22.03
N ALA A 102 -2.13 -36.13 23.23
CA ALA A 102 -1.57 -35.01 23.99
C ALA A 102 -1.04 -35.49 25.35
N PRO A 103 0.19 -36.06 25.42
CA PRO A 103 0.74 -36.56 26.68
C PRO A 103 0.94 -35.43 27.70
N GLY A 104 0.09 -35.44 28.75
CA GLY A 104 0.03 -34.46 29.83
C GLY A 104 -1.36 -33.81 29.95
N LYS A 105 -1.82 -33.56 31.18
CA LYS A 105 -3.10 -32.86 31.41
C LYS A 105 -3.08 -31.46 30.80
N LEU A 106 -4.23 -30.99 30.31
CA LEU A 106 -4.41 -29.63 29.77
C LEU A 106 -3.41 -29.29 28.66
N ARG A 107 -3.22 -30.19 27.70
CA ARG A 107 -2.30 -30.03 26.56
C ARG A 107 -3.07 -30.14 25.24
N LEU A 108 -2.69 -29.32 24.26
CA LEU A 108 -3.28 -29.32 22.92
C LEU A 108 -2.80 -30.51 22.05
N TYR A 109 -3.74 -31.16 21.38
CA TYR A 109 -3.54 -31.98 20.19
C TYR A 109 -4.24 -31.35 18.97
N GLN A 110 -3.52 -31.25 17.85
CA GLN A 110 -3.97 -30.57 16.62
C GLN A 110 -3.75 -31.48 15.39
N PRO A 111 -4.68 -32.39 15.05
CA PRO A 111 -4.67 -33.07 13.76
C PRO A 111 -5.06 -32.10 12.63
N GLY A 112 -4.20 -32.05 11.61
CA GLY A 112 -4.43 -31.35 10.35
C GLY A 112 -4.82 -32.30 9.22
N TYR A 113 -5.78 -31.88 8.41
CA TYR A 113 -6.28 -32.60 7.25
C TYR A 113 -6.01 -31.75 6.00
N TYR A 114 -5.05 -32.18 5.18
CA TYR A 114 -4.63 -31.49 3.97
C TYR A 114 -5.39 -32.00 2.74
N ASN A 115 -5.58 -31.15 1.74
CA ASN A 115 -6.29 -31.45 0.49
C ASN A 115 -7.74 -31.94 0.73
N VAL A 116 -8.41 -31.34 1.71
CA VAL A 116 -9.85 -31.55 1.94
C VAL A 116 -10.63 -30.69 0.94
N SER A 117 -11.51 -31.30 0.17
CA SER A 117 -12.43 -30.56 -0.68
C SER A 117 -13.55 -29.94 0.16
N LEU A 118 -13.72 -28.62 0.10
CA LEU A 118 -14.68 -27.85 0.87
C LEU A 118 -15.92 -27.55 0.00
N PRO A 119 -17.04 -28.27 0.15
CA PRO A 119 -18.27 -27.97 -0.56
C PRO A 119 -19.00 -26.75 0.03
N PHE A 120 -19.96 -26.18 -0.70
CA PHE A 120 -20.82 -25.08 -0.22
C PHE A 120 -21.48 -25.34 1.14
N VAL A 121 -21.71 -26.61 1.50
CA VAL A 121 -22.21 -27.01 2.82
C VAL A 121 -21.37 -28.18 3.34
N LEU A 122 -20.28 -27.88 4.05
CA LEU A 122 -19.45 -28.89 4.70
C LEU A 122 -20.19 -29.44 5.92
N SER A 123 -20.48 -30.74 5.90
CA SER A 123 -21.09 -31.44 7.03
C SER A 123 -20.11 -32.50 7.54
N PHE A 124 -19.93 -32.62 8.84
CA PHE A 124 -19.01 -33.59 9.45
C PHE A 124 -19.47 -33.98 10.86
N ALA A 125 -18.98 -35.10 11.37
CA ALA A 125 -19.25 -35.51 12.74
C ALA A 125 -18.04 -36.17 13.40
N PHE A 126 -17.86 -35.96 14.71
CA PHE A 126 -16.99 -36.79 15.53
C PHE A 126 -17.82 -37.87 16.22
N ARG A 127 -17.41 -39.14 16.13
CA ARG A 127 -18.13 -40.29 16.69
C ARG A 127 -17.27 -41.09 17.65
N LYS A 128 -17.79 -41.30 18.85
CA LYS A 128 -17.23 -42.11 19.93
C LYS A 128 -16.92 -43.54 19.46
N THR A 129 -15.79 -44.12 19.86
CA THR A 129 -15.49 -45.55 19.62
C THR A 129 -16.02 -46.42 20.77
N ASN A 130 -16.19 -47.72 20.51
CA ASN A 130 -16.74 -48.68 21.47
C ASN A 130 -15.87 -48.85 22.74
N ASP A 131 -14.57 -48.56 22.65
CA ASP A 131 -13.60 -48.60 23.76
C ASP A 131 -13.40 -47.24 24.47
N SER A 132 -14.18 -46.23 24.10
CA SER A 132 -14.21 -44.93 24.78
C SER A 132 -15.18 -44.94 25.97
N SER A 133 -14.80 -44.30 27.06
CA SER A 133 -15.72 -43.99 28.17
C SER A 133 -16.51 -42.71 27.90
N ARG A 134 -15.85 -41.61 27.55
CA ARG A 134 -16.48 -40.30 27.27
C ARG A 134 -16.93 -40.17 25.81
N GLY A 135 -17.80 -39.19 25.56
CA GLY A 135 -18.13 -38.71 24.22
C GLY A 135 -17.06 -37.79 23.64
N PRO A 136 -17.08 -37.52 22.31
CA PRO A 136 -16.12 -36.65 21.65
C PRO A 136 -16.14 -35.23 22.24
N ILE A 137 -15.00 -34.56 22.18
CA ILE A 137 -14.78 -33.16 22.59
C ILE A 137 -14.25 -32.37 21.40
N LEU A 138 -14.52 -31.07 21.33
CA LEU A 138 -13.92 -30.15 20.34
C LEU A 138 -13.74 -28.77 20.97
N ASN A 139 -12.51 -28.26 20.95
CA ASN A 139 -12.17 -26.94 21.50
C ASN A 139 -12.21 -25.86 20.39
N ALA A 140 -11.72 -26.17 19.19
CA ALA A 140 -11.89 -25.35 18.00
C ALA A 140 -11.81 -26.16 16.70
N PHE A 141 -12.28 -25.57 15.59
CA PHE A 141 -12.12 -26.09 14.23
C PHE A 141 -11.83 -24.94 13.28
N GLU A 142 -10.75 -25.04 12.50
CA GLU A 142 -10.33 -24.03 11.51
C GLU A 142 -10.33 -24.63 10.10
N ILE A 143 -10.68 -23.81 9.11
CA ILE A 143 -10.65 -24.18 7.69
C ILE A 143 -9.98 -23.10 6.85
N TYR A 144 -9.19 -23.54 5.88
CA TYR A 144 -8.39 -22.71 5.01
C TYR A 144 -8.56 -23.21 3.58
N LYS A 145 -8.95 -22.35 2.64
CA LYS A 145 -9.05 -22.67 1.21
C LYS A 145 -7.73 -22.35 0.50
N TYR A 146 -7.33 -23.17 -0.45
CA TYR A 146 -6.27 -22.80 -1.39
C TYR A 146 -6.77 -21.72 -2.36
N VAL A 147 -6.03 -20.61 -2.44
CA VAL A 147 -6.23 -19.57 -3.44
C VAL A 147 -5.23 -19.85 -4.56
N ALA A 148 -5.70 -19.89 -5.81
CA ALA A 148 -4.80 -20.00 -6.95
C ALA A 148 -3.92 -18.75 -7.02
N ILE A 149 -2.60 -18.95 -7.13
CA ILE A 149 -1.69 -17.86 -7.46
C ILE A 149 -1.84 -17.63 -8.96
N GLU A 150 -2.70 -16.68 -9.33
CA GLU A 150 -2.74 -16.16 -10.69
C GLU A 150 -1.37 -15.55 -11.04
N PRO A 151 -0.92 -15.65 -12.31
CA PRO A 151 0.29 -14.95 -12.72
C PRO A 151 0.10 -13.46 -12.46
N GLY A 152 1.06 -12.85 -11.77
CA GLY A 152 0.99 -11.45 -11.35
C GLY A 152 0.85 -10.47 -12.52
N SER A 153 0.65 -9.20 -12.17
CA SER A 153 0.66 -8.09 -13.12
C SER A 153 1.86 -8.20 -14.08
N PRO A 154 1.71 -7.86 -15.38
CA PRO A 154 2.83 -7.85 -16.32
C PRO A 154 4.03 -6.98 -15.89
N ASP A 155 3.83 -6.06 -14.95
CA ASP A 155 4.84 -5.17 -14.39
C ASP A 155 5.59 -5.76 -13.17
N ALA A 156 5.13 -6.87 -12.60
CA ALA A 156 5.62 -7.44 -11.34
C ALA A 156 7.14 -7.63 -11.28
N LEU A 157 7.75 -8.17 -12.34
CA LEU A 157 9.19 -8.43 -12.41
C LEU A 157 10.03 -7.14 -12.43
N ALA A 158 9.55 -6.11 -13.14
CA ALA A 158 10.20 -4.80 -13.18
C ALA A 158 10.10 -4.12 -11.81
N MET A 159 8.96 -4.23 -11.14
CA MET A 159 8.72 -3.67 -9.82
C MET A 159 9.47 -4.41 -8.70
N ALA A 160 9.63 -5.73 -8.79
CA ALA A 160 10.47 -6.51 -7.88
C ALA A 160 11.95 -6.13 -8.03
N SER A 161 12.43 -5.95 -9.27
CA SER A 161 13.79 -5.44 -9.54
C SER A 161 13.98 -4.03 -8.95
N LEU A 162 13.02 -3.13 -9.18
CA LEU A 162 12.99 -1.77 -8.63
C LEU A 162 13.04 -1.76 -7.09
N ALA A 163 12.19 -2.55 -6.43
CA ALA A 163 12.13 -2.63 -4.97
C ALA A 163 13.42 -3.22 -4.38
N SER A 164 13.98 -4.27 -4.98
CA SER A 164 15.21 -4.92 -4.49
C SER A 164 16.40 -3.95 -4.36
N ARG A 165 16.51 -3.01 -5.30
CA ARG A 165 17.54 -1.95 -5.32
C ARG A 165 17.47 -1.00 -4.12
N TYR A 166 16.29 -0.84 -3.52
CA TYR A 166 16.03 0.08 -2.41
C TYR A 166 15.63 -0.62 -1.09
N SER A 167 15.72 -1.95 -1.04
CA SER A 167 15.40 -2.79 0.13
C SER A 167 16.06 -2.35 1.45
N SER A 168 17.22 -1.70 1.38
CA SER A 168 17.96 -1.14 2.53
C SER A 168 17.53 0.26 2.98
N PHE A 169 16.62 0.93 2.26
CA PHE A 169 16.18 2.31 2.53
C PHE A 169 14.82 2.41 3.26
N GLY A 170 14.21 1.28 3.62
CA GLY A 170 13.07 1.21 4.54
C GLY A 170 12.03 0.16 4.17
N ASP A 171 11.14 -0.14 5.11
CA ASP A 171 10.16 -1.24 5.04
C ASP A 171 9.21 -1.17 3.83
N TRP A 172 8.99 0.03 3.28
CA TRP A 172 8.21 0.26 2.05
C TRP A 172 8.78 -0.49 0.83
N ALA A 173 10.09 -0.72 0.77
CA ALA A 173 10.74 -1.47 -0.29
C ALA A 173 10.62 -3.00 -0.09
N ASN A 174 10.12 -3.43 1.08
CA ASN A 174 10.04 -4.82 1.51
C ASN A 174 8.57 -5.32 1.62
N GLU A 175 7.60 -4.57 1.09
CA GLU A 175 6.17 -4.94 1.09
C GLU A 175 5.87 -6.26 0.35
N GLY A 176 6.68 -6.59 -0.66
CA GLY A 176 6.77 -7.93 -1.26
C GLY A 176 5.57 -8.36 -2.12
N GLY A 177 5.69 -9.53 -2.76
CA GLY A 177 4.66 -10.04 -3.68
C GLY A 177 4.56 -9.23 -4.97
N ASP A 178 3.34 -9.12 -5.49
CA ASP A 178 3.01 -8.32 -6.68
C ASP A 178 2.49 -6.92 -6.26
N PRO A 179 2.91 -5.83 -6.93
CA PRO A 179 2.59 -4.46 -6.55
C PRO A 179 1.12 -4.04 -6.75
N CYS A 180 0.31 -4.89 -7.38
CA CYS A 180 -1.09 -4.66 -7.69
C CYS A 180 -2.03 -5.67 -7.00
N TRP A 181 -1.55 -6.85 -6.60
CA TRP A 181 -2.38 -7.95 -6.09
C TRP A 181 -1.64 -8.84 -5.06
N PRO A 182 -2.30 -9.31 -3.98
CA PRO A 182 -3.69 -9.06 -3.56
C PRO A 182 -3.86 -7.78 -2.73
N SER A 183 -2.77 -7.11 -2.36
CA SER A 183 -2.77 -5.78 -1.75
C SER A 183 -1.77 -4.92 -2.51
N PRO A 184 -2.17 -3.76 -3.08
CA PRO A 184 -1.22 -2.89 -3.76
C PRO A 184 -0.22 -2.30 -2.77
N TRP A 185 1.01 -2.08 -3.22
CA TRP A 185 2.06 -1.47 -2.39
C TRP A 185 1.71 -0.03 -2.03
N SER A 186 2.09 0.43 -0.84
CA SER A 186 1.71 1.74 -0.28
C SER A 186 2.11 2.95 -1.14
N TRP A 187 3.12 2.75 -2.00
CA TRP A 187 3.72 3.73 -2.91
C TRP A 187 3.39 3.51 -4.39
N VAL A 188 2.54 2.51 -4.71
CA VAL A 188 2.15 2.16 -6.08
C VAL A 188 0.64 2.29 -6.24
N ARG A 189 0.19 2.72 -7.43
CA ARG A 189 -1.22 2.61 -7.84
C ARG A 189 -1.30 1.89 -9.18
N CYS A 190 -2.18 0.91 -9.26
CA CYS A 190 -2.45 0.16 -10.47
C CYS A 190 -3.78 0.55 -11.14
N SER A 191 -3.96 0.14 -12.39
CA SER A 191 -5.25 0.16 -13.09
C SER A 191 -6.25 -0.81 -12.45
N SER A 192 -7.52 -0.63 -12.77
CA SER A 192 -8.55 -1.66 -12.58
C SER A 192 -8.54 -2.65 -13.74
N GLU A 193 -9.37 -3.70 -13.62
CA GLU A 193 -9.68 -4.72 -14.62
C GLU A 193 -9.80 -4.21 -16.08
N PRO A 194 -9.46 -5.02 -17.11
CA PRO A 194 -9.27 -6.49 -17.08
C PRO A 194 -7.81 -6.97 -16.98
N GLN A 195 -6.84 -6.08 -16.82
CA GLN A 195 -5.46 -6.41 -16.47
C GLN A 195 -4.91 -5.33 -15.54
N LEU A 196 -4.38 -5.76 -14.39
CA LEU A 196 -3.73 -4.88 -13.45
C LEU A 196 -2.36 -4.46 -13.99
N ARG A 197 -2.15 -3.16 -14.16
CA ARG A 197 -0.91 -2.53 -14.65
C ARG A 197 -0.54 -1.37 -13.74
N VAL A 198 0.75 -1.11 -13.54
CA VAL A 198 1.24 0.04 -12.77
C VAL A 198 0.96 1.33 -13.53
N VAL A 199 0.22 2.25 -12.90
CA VAL A 199 -0.13 3.57 -13.46
C VAL A 199 0.43 4.74 -12.65
N SER A 200 0.88 4.51 -11.42
CA SER A 200 1.48 5.54 -10.56
C SER A 200 2.60 4.95 -9.69
N ILE A 201 3.70 5.69 -9.56
CA ILE A 201 4.75 5.44 -8.56
C ILE A 201 4.98 6.72 -7.77
N ASN A 202 4.95 6.64 -6.44
CA ASN A 202 5.26 7.77 -5.55
C ASN A 202 6.28 7.38 -4.48
N LEU A 203 7.54 7.75 -4.71
CA LEU A 203 8.65 7.60 -3.78
C LEU A 203 9.21 8.96 -3.32
N SER A 204 8.35 9.98 -3.28
CA SER A 204 8.69 11.30 -2.71
C SER A 204 9.18 11.17 -1.26
N GLY A 205 10.26 11.87 -0.90
CA GLY A 205 10.76 11.95 0.48
C GLY A 205 11.31 10.64 1.06
N LYS A 206 11.83 9.72 0.23
CA LYS A 206 12.27 8.37 0.65
C LYS A 206 13.78 8.23 0.88
N ASN A 207 14.54 9.32 0.85
CA ASN A 207 16.01 9.33 0.96
C ASN A 207 16.72 8.41 -0.07
N LEU A 208 16.13 8.21 -1.24
CA LEU A 208 16.71 7.35 -2.29
C LEU A 208 18.05 7.90 -2.78
N THR A 209 18.98 7.00 -3.10
CA THR A 209 20.30 7.34 -3.66
C THR A 209 20.60 6.51 -4.90
N GLY A 210 21.67 6.87 -5.63
CA GLY A 210 22.02 6.22 -6.89
C GLY A 210 21.15 6.72 -8.05
N SER A 211 21.24 6.05 -9.21
CA SER A 211 20.50 6.46 -10.41
C SER A 211 19.04 6.04 -10.40
N ILE A 212 18.18 6.84 -11.06
CA ILE A 212 16.83 6.40 -11.42
C ILE A 212 16.95 5.10 -12.28
N PRO A 213 16.25 4.00 -11.94
CA PRO A 213 16.54 2.71 -12.57
C PRO A 213 15.95 2.59 -13.98
N PRO A 214 16.71 2.12 -15.00
CA PRO A 214 16.20 1.93 -16.36
C PRO A 214 15.09 0.86 -16.47
N GLU A 215 14.89 0.02 -15.45
CA GLU A 215 13.81 -0.96 -15.36
C GLU A 215 12.41 -0.30 -15.46
N LEU A 216 12.29 0.99 -15.14
CA LEU A 216 11.07 1.79 -15.33
C LEU A 216 10.60 1.87 -16.80
N VAL A 217 11.48 1.65 -17.79
CA VAL A 217 11.13 1.58 -19.23
C VAL A 217 10.05 0.54 -19.51
N ALA A 218 10.00 -0.54 -18.72
CA ALA A 218 9.01 -1.61 -18.90
C ALA A 218 7.56 -1.18 -18.59
N LEU A 219 7.38 -0.14 -17.76
CA LEU A 219 6.10 0.32 -17.21
C LEU A 219 5.31 1.16 -18.23
N SER A 220 4.96 0.54 -19.35
CA SER A 220 4.27 1.15 -20.50
C SER A 220 2.93 1.81 -20.19
N PHE A 221 2.32 1.52 -19.03
CA PHE A 221 1.05 2.09 -18.58
C PHE A 221 1.18 3.24 -17.56
N LEU A 222 2.41 3.57 -17.12
CA LEU A 222 2.70 4.60 -16.14
C LEU A 222 2.16 5.97 -16.60
N ALA A 223 1.41 6.64 -15.71
CA ALA A 223 0.76 7.93 -15.96
C ALA A 223 1.28 9.04 -15.02
N GLU A 224 1.76 8.68 -13.83
CA GLU A 224 2.35 9.59 -12.83
C GLU A 224 3.60 8.96 -12.21
N ILE A 225 4.69 9.70 -12.16
CA ILE A 225 5.90 9.33 -11.43
C ILE A 225 6.40 10.48 -10.56
N ARG A 226 6.63 10.18 -9.28
CA ARG A 226 7.10 11.13 -8.26
C ARG A 226 8.30 10.54 -7.54
N LEU A 227 9.47 11.15 -7.75
CA LEU A 227 10.75 10.82 -7.10
C LEU A 227 11.39 12.07 -6.44
N ASP A 228 10.61 13.13 -6.29
CA ASP A 228 10.95 14.40 -5.63
C ASP A 228 11.47 14.21 -4.18
N ASP A 229 12.19 15.21 -3.66
CA ASP A 229 12.77 15.22 -2.31
C ASP A 229 13.61 13.96 -1.99
N ASN A 230 14.61 13.67 -2.84
CA ASN A 230 15.51 12.53 -2.72
C ASN A 230 16.97 12.91 -3.03
N MET A 231 17.87 11.93 -3.03
CA MET A 231 19.31 12.10 -3.31
C MET A 231 19.73 11.35 -4.58
N LEU A 232 18.82 11.18 -5.54
CA LEU A 232 19.06 10.45 -6.79
C LEU A 232 20.03 11.20 -7.70
N THR A 233 20.89 10.46 -8.40
CA THR A 233 21.98 10.97 -9.25
C THR A 233 21.87 10.45 -10.69
N GLY A 234 22.78 10.86 -11.57
CA GLY A 234 22.82 10.37 -12.96
C GLY A 234 21.69 10.94 -13.83
N PRO A 235 21.55 10.45 -15.08
CA PRO A 235 20.63 11.01 -16.05
C PRO A 235 19.16 10.64 -15.78
N ILE A 236 18.26 11.48 -16.29
CA ILE A 236 16.85 11.12 -16.50
C ILE A 236 16.81 9.94 -17.49
N PRO A 237 16.18 8.80 -17.16
CA PRO A 237 16.13 7.63 -18.04
C PRO A 237 15.23 7.89 -19.27
N ASP A 238 15.24 6.96 -20.22
CA ASP A 238 14.20 6.93 -21.25
C ASP A 238 12.88 6.45 -20.62
N LEU A 239 11.78 7.13 -20.95
CA LEU A 239 10.41 6.82 -20.52
C LEU A 239 9.43 6.95 -21.71
N ALA A 240 9.93 7.00 -22.95
CA ALA A 240 9.12 7.17 -24.15
C ALA A 240 8.09 6.04 -24.36
N ALA A 241 8.34 4.84 -23.82
CA ALA A 241 7.40 3.72 -23.83
C ALA A 241 6.12 4.00 -23.00
N SER A 242 6.22 4.81 -21.94
CA SER A 242 5.12 5.16 -21.04
C SER A 242 4.28 6.30 -21.62
N SER A 243 3.63 6.05 -22.76
CA SER A 243 2.82 7.03 -23.52
C SER A 243 1.68 7.68 -22.72
N ASN A 244 1.31 7.10 -21.57
CA ASN A 244 0.31 7.65 -20.65
C ASN A 244 0.84 8.72 -19.69
N LEU A 245 2.17 8.94 -19.60
CA LEU A 245 2.77 9.89 -18.66
C LEU A 245 2.19 11.30 -18.82
N SER A 246 1.61 11.77 -17.72
CA SER A 246 1.01 13.10 -17.54
C SER A 246 1.76 13.93 -16.50
N ILE A 247 2.27 13.29 -15.45
CA ILE A 247 2.91 13.93 -14.30
C ILE A 247 4.30 13.32 -14.08
N ILE A 248 5.33 14.17 -14.08
CA ILE A 248 6.73 13.82 -13.78
C ILE A 248 7.27 14.82 -12.75
N HIS A 249 7.47 14.38 -11.50
CA HIS A 249 8.04 15.16 -10.39
C HIS A 249 9.39 14.55 -10.01
N PHE A 250 10.49 15.22 -10.38
CA PHE A 250 11.88 14.79 -10.14
C PHE A 250 12.74 15.91 -9.50
N GLU A 251 12.11 16.95 -8.95
CA GLU A 251 12.79 18.07 -8.31
C GLU A 251 13.56 17.68 -7.03
N ASN A 252 14.35 18.62 -6.50
CA ASN A 252 15.03 18.51 -5.21
C ASN A 252 15.85 17.21 -5.11
N ASN A 253 16.73 17.01 -6.08
CA ASN A 253 17.52 15.80 -6.29
C ASN A 253 18.93 16.18 -6.81
N GLN A 254 19.73 15.20 -7.24
CA GLN A 254 21.09 15.38 -7.75
C GLN A 254 21.27 14.88 -9.20
N LEU A 255 20.19 14.84 -9.99
CA LEU A 255 20.19 14.35 -11.37
C LEU A 255 21.07 15.21 -12.27
N THR A 256 21.76 14.59 -13.22
CA THR A 256 22.78 15.20 -14.08
C THR A 256 22.48 15.03 -15.57
N GLY A 257 23.19 15.77 -16.43
CA GLY A 257 23.04 15.68 -17.88
C GLY A 257 21.85 16.47 -18.43
N SER A 258 21.50 16.21 -19.69
CA SER A 258 20.52 17.02 -20.43
C SER A 258 19.07 16.55 -20.26
N VAL A 259 18.14 17.50 -20.18
CA VAL A 259 16.69 17.24 -20.28
C VAL A 259 16.37 16.54 -21.61
N PRO A 260 15.85 15.30 -21.61
CA PRO A 260 15.62 14.55 -22.84
C PRO A 260 14.58 15.19 -23.77
N SER A 261 14.83 15.16 -25.07
CA SER A 261 13.94 15.72 -26.09
C SER A 261 12.61 14.95 -26.21
N TYR A 262 12.61 13.63 -25.98
CA TYR A 262 11.40 12.79 -26.09
C TYR A 262 10.28 13.20 -25.13
N LEU A 263 10.61 13.87 -24.01
CA LEU A 263 9.62 14.42 -23.07
C LEU A 263 8.64 15.37 -23.78
N SER A 264 9.10 16.08 -24.82
CA SER A 264 8.25 16.96 -25.63
C SER A 264 7.27 16.23 -26.54
N SER A 265 7.49 14.94 -26.82
CA SER A 265 6.61 14.07 -27.62
C SER A 265 5.67 13.17 -26.80
N LEU A 266 5.80 13.08 -25.48
CA LEU A 266 4.88 12.33 -24.62
C LEU A 266 3.45 12.94 -24.71
N PRO A 267 2.45 12.24 -25.28
CA PRO A 267 1.22 12.90 -25.73
C PRO A 267 0.38 13.46 -24.58
N LYS A 268 0.42 12.84 -23.40
CA LYS A 268 -0.38 13.23 -22.22
C LYS A 268 0.34 14.13 -21.22
N LEU A 269 1.64 14.44 -21.42
CA LEU A 269 2.42 15.23 -20.46
C LEU A 269 1.80 16.61 -20.21
N THR A 270 1.47 16.89 -18.95
CA THR A 270 0.90 18.16 -18.45
C THR A 270 1.77 18.81 -17.38
N GLU A 271 2.47 18.03 -16.56
CA GLU A 271 3.36 18.50 -15.48
C GLU A 271 4.76 17.89 -15.60
N LEU A 272 5.77 18.76 -15.53
CA LEU A 272 7.18 18.39 -15.51
C LEU A 272 7.94 19.29 -14.53
N TYR A 273 8.33 18.75 -13.39
CA TYR A 273 9.11 19.47 -12.38
C TYR A 273 10.51 18.86 -12.27
N LEU A 274 11.52 19.69 -12.56
CA LEU A 274 12.94 19.32 -12.59
C LEU A 274 13.80 20.30 -11.78
N GLN A 275 13.20 21.21 -10.99
CA GLN A 275 13.96 22.22 -10.26
C GLN A 275 14.92 21.62 -9.22
N ASN A 276 15.94 22.40 -8.83
CA ASN A 276 16.91 22.05 -7.79
C ASN A 276 17.58 20.69 -8.05
N ASN A 277 18.18 20.56 -9.23
CA ASN A 277 18.98 19.42 -9.68
C ASN A 277 20.32 19.90 -10.27
N LYS A 278 21.11 18.98 -10.81
CA LYS A 278 22.42 19.22 -11.45
C LYS A 278 22.35 19.04 -12.97
N LEU A 279 21.19 19.28 -13.58
CA LEU A 279 20.96 19.15 -15.02
C LEU A 279 21.69 20.27 -15.78
N SER A 280 22.09 19.97 -17.02
CA SER A 280 22.96 20.83 -17.81
C SER A 280 22.60 20.85 -19.30
N GLY A 281 23.24 21.73 -20.07
CA GLY A 281 23.06 21.81 -21.52
C GLY A 281 21.91 22.73 -21.90
N TYR A 282 20.95 22.26 -22.69
CA TYR A 282 19.89 23.08 -23.28
C TYR A 282 18.51 22.46 -23.13
N ILE A 283 17.52 23.31 -22.84
CA ILE A 283 16.11 22.91 -22.75
C ILE A 283 15.53 22.73 -24.16
N PRO A 284 14.93 21.56 -24.49
CA PRO A 284 14.20 21.36 -25.75
C PRO A 284 13.13 22.43 -26.00
N LYS A 285 13.21 23.15 -27.13
CA LYS A 285 12.27 24.22 -27.52
C LYS A 285 10.80 23.79 -27.37
N ALA A 286 10.49 22.56 -27.80
CA ALA A 286 9.13 22.01 -27.83
C ALA A 286 8.47 21.82 -26.45
N LEU A 287 9.24 21.69 -25.35
CA LEU A 287 8.68 21.70 -24.00
C LEU A 287 8.08 23.07 -23.66
N LYS A 288 8.74 24.16 -24.08
CA LYS A 288 8.31 25.53 -23.77
C LYS A 288 7.09 25.98 -24.57
N SER A 289 6.87 25.41 -25.76
CA SER A 289 5.75 25.77 -26.63
C SER A 289 4.48 24.92 -26.41
N ARG A 290 4.53 23.90 -25.53
CA ARG A 290 3.43 22.94 -25.34
C ARG A 290 2.36 23.34 -24.31
N GLY A 291 2.52 24.44 -23.59
CA GLY A 291 1.56 24.88 -22.57
C GLY A 291 1.51 24.01 -21.31
N ILE A 292 2.49 23.11 -21.12
CA ILE A 292 2.63 22.31 -19.89
C ILE A 292 3.11 23.17 -18.72
N VAL A 293 2.79 22.74 -17.49
CA VAL A 293 3.43 23.26 -16.28
C VAL A 293 4.84 22.70 -16.24
N PHE A 294 5.84 23.54 -16.47
CA PHE A 294 7.24 23.13 -16.56
C PHE A 294 8.15 24.01 -15.71
N SER A 295 8.76 23.40 -14.69
CA SER A 295 9.68 24.05 -13.75
C SER A 295 11.07 23.40 -13.83
N TYR A 296 12.10 24.24 -13.83
CA TYR A 296 13.50 23.82 -14.02
C TYR A 296 14.54 24.71 -13.30
N ALA A 297 14.09 25.58 -12.39
CA ALA A 297 14.95 26.51 -11.65
C ALA A 297 16.04 25.79 -10.82
N GLY A 298 17.08 26.50 -10.37
CA GLY A 298 18.16 25.93 -9.55
C GLY A 298 19.19 25.06 -10.32
N ASN A 299 18.88 24.57 -11.52
CA ASN A 299 19.83 23.87 -12.38
C ASN A 299 20.82 24.86 -13.02
N MET A 300 21.98 25.08 -12.39
CA MET A 300 22.93 26.15 -12.77
C MET A 300 23.43 26.08 -14.22
N ASP A 301 23.67 24.87 -14.74
CA ASP A 301 24.21 24.66 -16.10
C ASP A 301 23.14 24.46 -17.18
N LEU A 302 21.84 24.49 -16.83
CA LEU A 302 20.74 24.24 -17.75
C LEU A 302 20.27 25.54 -18.44
N LYS A 303 20.67 25.70 -19.70
CA LYS A 303 20.49 26.97 -20.42
C LYS A 303 19.16 27.02 -21.17
N ALA A 304 18.45 28.12 -20.96
CA ALA A 304 17.26 28.52 -21.72
C ALA A 304 17.63 29.03 -23.14
N GLY A 305 18.45 28.25 -23.87
CA GLY A 305 19.07 28.64 -25.13
C GLY A 305 18.93 27.60 -26.25
N ASN A 306 19.76 27.73 -27.28
CA ASN A 306 19.61 27.01 -28.54
C ASN A 306 20.97 26.51 -29.05
N GLN A 307 21.15 25.20 -29.23
CA GLN A 307 22.43 24.60 -29.64
C GLN A 307 22.98 25.14 -30.96
N GLU A 308 22.08 25.50 -31.89
CA GLU A 308 22.40 25.89 -33.27
C GLU A 308 23.49 26.98 -33.34
N LYS A 309 23.49 27.95 -32.41
CA LYS A 309 24.48 29.03 -32.39
C LYS A 309 25.89 28.54 -32.07
N HIS A 310 26.09 27.52 -31.22
CA HIS A 310 27.44 27.06 -30.90
C HIS A 310 28.09 26.29 -32.05
N HIS A 311 27.36 25.40 -32.73
CA HIS A 311 27.90 24.76 -33.94
C HIS A 311 28.12 25.78 -35.07
N LEU A 312 27.21 26.73 -35.26
CA LEU A 312 27.39 27.78 -36.27
C LEU A 312 28.59 28.70 -35.95
N ILE A 313 28.79 29.09 -34.69
CA ILE A 313 29.95 29.89 -34.27
C ILE A 313 31.26 29.08 -34.42
N ILE A 314 31.27 27.79 -34.06
CA ILE A 314 32.44 26.93 -34.25
C ILE A 314 32.78 26.82 -35.74
N ILE A 315 31.79 26.55 -36.60
CA ILE A 315 31.95 26.50 -38.06
C ILE A 315 32.44 27.84 -38.63
N ILE A 316 31.85 28.96 -38.22
CA ILE A 316 32.30 30.30 -38.63
C ILE A 316 33.73 30.59 -38.14
N SER A 317 34.09 30.22 -36.91
CA SER A 317 35.45 30.41 -36.39
C SER A 317 36.49 29.53 -37.10
N ALA A 318 36.13 28.30 -37.45
CA ALA A 318 36.96 27.40 -38.24
C ALA A 318 37.11 27.90 -39.68
N LEU A 319 36.03 28.37 -40.31
CA LEU A 319 36.05 28.99 -41.64
C LEU A 319 36.89 30.27 -41.63
N LEU A 320 36.77 31.13 -40.62
CA LEU A 320 37.62 32.32 -40.48
C LEU A 320 39.09 31.95 -40.26
N GLY A 321 39.40 30.90 -39.48
CA GLY A 321 40.76 30.38 -39.31
C GLY A 321 41.34 29.83 -40.62
N VAL A 322 40.57 29.04 -41.37
CA VAL A 322 40.96 28.53 -42.69
C VAL A 322 41.08 29.67 -43.72
N SER A 323 40.17 30.63 -43.73
CA SER A 323 40.26 31.84 -44.58
C SER A 323 41.46 32.71 -44.21
N LEU A 324 41.86 32.78 -42.94
CA LEU A 324 43.07 33.49 -42.52
C LEU A 324 44.34 32.75 -42.96
N LEU A 325 44.38 31.42 -42.83
CA LEU A 325 45.49 30.60 -43.33
C LEU A 325 45.60 30.65 -44.87
N LEU A 326 44.46 30.63 -45.57
CA LEU A 326 44.40 30.82 -47.02
C LEU A 326 44.74 32.26 -47.42
N ALA A 327 44.38 33.27 -46.64
CA ALA A 327 44.78 34.66 -46.89
C ALA A 327 46.29 34.86 -46.65
N VAL A 328 46.89 34.18 -45.67
CA VAL A 328 48.35 34.18 -45.44
C VAL A 328 49.08 33.44 -46.56
N SER A 329 48.62 32.25 -46.96
CA SER A 329 49.24 31.52 -48.08
C SER A 329 49.06 32.25 -49.41
N LEU A 330 47.89 32.86 -49.65
CA LEU A 330 47.63 33.73 -50.79
C LEU A 330 48.43 35.04 -50.71
N CYS A 331 48.71 35.58 -49.52
CA CYS A 331 49.60 36.73 -49.37
C CYS A 331 51.04 36.35 -49.75
N CYS A 332 51.57 35.22 -49.27
CA CYS A 332 52.86 34.69 -49.71
C CYS A 332 52.89 34.41 -51.24
N TYR A 333 51.78 33.90 -51.79
CA TYR A 333 51.61 33.65 -53.23
C TYR A 333 51.49 34.93 -54.06
N VAL A 334 50.86 35.99 -53.54
CA VAL A 334 50.74 37.31 -54.21
C VAL A 334 52.01 38.14 -54.05
N LEU A 335 52.75 38.00 -52.94
CA LEU A 335 54.10 38.56 -52.81
C LEU A 335 55.07 37.91 -53.80
N THR A 336 54.93 36.61 -54.09
CA THR A 336 55.69 35.93 -55.16
C THR A 336 55.12 36.14 -56.57
N ARG A 337 53.84 36.51 -56.73
CA ARG A 337 53.20 36.82 -58.03
C ARG A 337 53.03 38.30 -58.38
N LYS A 338 53.43 39.25 -57.53
CA LYS A 338 53.28 40.69 -57.82
C LYS A 338 54.19 41.23 -58.95
N ALA A 339 54.86 40.33 -59.66
CA ALA A 339 55.48 40.56 -60.95
C ALA A 339 54.52 40.37 -62.15
N ASN A 340 53.22 40.75 -62.05
CA ASN A 340 52.50 41.28 -63.23
C ASN A 340 51.20 42.07 -62.98
N LYS A 341 50.93 42.93 -63.97
CA LYS A 341 49.77 43.81 -64.30
C LYS A 341 48.42 43.08 -64.43
N LYS A 342 47.22 43.71 -64.45
CA LYS A 342 46.68 45.05 -64.04
C LYS A 342 45.13 45.07 -64.31
N ASN A 343 44.43 46.14 -63.88
CA ASN A 343 43.08 46.61 -64.29
C ASN A 343 41.81 46.04 -63.58
N SER A 344 40.70 46.76 -63.74
CA SER A 344 39.36 46.73 -63.06
C SER A 344 38.34 47.42 -64.02
N PRO A 345 37.08 47.83 -63.67
CA PRO A 345 36.10 47.52 -62.58
C PRO A 345 34.69 47.20 -63.22
N PRO A 346 33.47 47.68 -62.81
CA PRO A 346 32.84 48.08 -61.51
C PRO A 346 31.37 47.55 -61.24
N GLU A 347 30.73 48.02 -60.14
CA GLU A 347 29.25 48.23 -59.87
C GLU A 347 28.29 47.01 -59.66
N ASP A 348 27.06 47.04 -59.08
CA ASP A 348 26.36 47.75 -57.93
C ASP A 348 24.87 47.20 -57.85
N ASP A 349 23.93 47.41 -56.88
CA ASP A 349 23.84 47.69 -55.41
C ASP A 349 22.35 47.51 -54.89
N LEU A 350 22.08 47.59 -53.57
CA LEU A 350 20.78 47.91 -52.88
C LEU A 350 19.69 46.77 -52.86
N THR A 351 18.53 46.73 -52.14
CA THR A 351 17.73 47.68 -51.31
C THR A 351 16.84 47.06 -50.17
N LYS A 352 17.10 47.41 -48.89
CA LYS A 352 16.20 47.67 -47.70
C LYS A 352 14.98 46.76 -47.29
N ALA A 353 14.40 47.05 -46.11
CA ALA A 353 13.24 46.43 -45.38
C ALA A 353 12.28 47.56 -44.85
N PRO A 354 11.41 47.50 -43.77
CA PRO A 354 10.95 46.44 -42.82
C PRO A 354 9.39 46.25 -42.52
N PRO A 355 8.73 46.57 -41.35
CA PRO A 355 7.95 45.62 -40.46
C PRO A 355 6.49 46.10 -40.07
N PRO A 356 5.83 45.94 -38.86
CA PRO A 356 5.79 44.94 -37.73
C PRO A 356 4.38 44.52 -37.11
N ALA A 357 4.38 43.42 -36.32
CA ALA A 357 3.60 42.92 -35.11
C ALA A 357 2.29 43.52 -34.44
N HIS A 358 1.47 42.68 -33.74
CA HIS A 358 1.09 42.78 -32.27
C HIS A 358 0.05 41.73 -31.65
N LYS A 359 0.29 41.28 -30.37
CA LYS A 359 -0.54 40.89 -29.14
C LYS A 359 -2.03 40.35 -29.20
N LEU A 360 -2.73 39.80 -28.16
CA LEU A 360 -2.52 38.92 -26.94
C LEU A 360 -3.84 38.73 -26.08
N GLN A 361 -4.03 37.60 -25.31
CA GLN A 361 -4.56 37.46 -23.89
C GLN A 361 -5.80 36.52 -23.54
N LYS A 362 -6.07 36.22 -22.22
CA LYS A 362 -6.95 35.13 -21.60
C LYS A 362 -8.42 35.58 -21.23
N SER A 363 -9.30 35.01 -20.34
CA SER A 363 -9.32 34.03 -19.18
C SER A 363 -10.80 33.83 -18.65
N ASP A 364 -11.30 32.93 -17.75
CA ASP A 364 -10.93 31.60 -17.15
C ASP A 364 -12.18 30.80 -16.56
N ALA A 365 -12.32 30.47 -15.24
CA ALA A 365 -13.32 29.51 -14.61
C ALA A 365 -13.61 29.82 -13.08
N PRO A 366 -14.17 28.99 -12.11
CA PRO A 366 -14.81 27.61 -12.07
C PRO A 366 -15.99 27.30 -11.03
N SER A 367 -16.50 26.03 -10.97
CA SER A 367 -16.97 25.19 -9.78
C SER A 367 -18.28 25.41 -8.93
N CYS A 368 -18.84 24.32 -8.30
CA CYS A 368 -19.67 24.27 -7.05
C CYS A 368 -19.95 22.81 -6.48
N GLU A 369 -20.40 22.63 -5.21
CA GLU A 369 -20.68 21.36 -4.46
C GLU A 369 -21.97 21.38 -3.55
N ILE A 370 -22.45 20.23 -3.00
CA ILE A 370 -23.56 20.09 -2.01
C ILE A 370 -23.33 18.89 -1.02
N ALA A 371 -23.88 18.93 0.21
CA ALA A 371 -23.70 17.94 1.31
C ALA A 371 -25.02 17.36 1.94
N THR A 372 -24.93 16.45 2.93
CA THR A 372 -26.08 15.82 3.67
C THR A 372 -25.77 15.45 5.14
N GLU A 373 -26.80 15.32 5.98
CA GLU A 373 -26.74 15.21 7.46
C GLU A 373 -26.84 13.77 8.02
N THR A 374 -25.83 13.27 8.74
CA THR A 374 -25.95 12.29 9.87
C THR A 374 -24.74 12.30 10.83
N CYS A 375 -23.89 13.34 10.79
CA CYS A 375 -22.62 13.34 11.52
C CYS A 375 -22.37 14.71 12.18
N HIS A 376 -22.05 14.71 13.47
CA HIS A 376 -21.83 15.95 14.21
C HIS A 376 -20.38 16.42 14.09
N PRO A 377 -20.13 17.66 13.62
CA PRO A 377 -18.83 18.28 13.75
C PRO A 377 -18.60 18.72 15.21
N PHE A 378 -17.50 18.27 15.79
CA PHE A 378 -16.92 18.80 17.01
C PHE A 378 -15.96 19.93 16.67
N ARG A 379 -15.84 20.93 17.55
CA ARG A 379 -14.81 21.96 17.46
C ARG A 379 -13.54 21.49 18.16
N LEU A 380 -12.38 21.98 17.73
CA LEU A 380 -11.09 21.55 18.26
C LEU A 380 -10.95 21.91 19.74
N CYS A 381 -11.34 23.12 20.12
CA CYS A 381 -11.32 23.57 21.52
C CYS A 381 -12.18 22.68 22.46
N ASP A 382 -13.35 22.21 22.01
CA ASP A 382 -14.23 21.34 22.79
C ASP A 382 -13.56 19.97 23.06
N LEU A 383 -12.77 19.48 22.08
CA LEU A 383 -11.98 18.24 22.22
C LEU A 383 -10.68 18.45 23.02
N GLU A 384 -10.04 19.61 22.91
CA GLU A 384 -8.87 19.97 23.71
C GLU A 384 -9.24 20.13 25.19
N GLU A 385 -10.39 20.73 25.52
CA GLU A 385 -10.91 20.74 26.90
C GLU A 385 -11.24 19.30 27.37
N ALA A 386 -12.02 18.55 26.60
CA ALA A 386 -12.45 17.20 26.97
C ALA A 386 -11.29 16.20 27.16
N THR A 387 -10.19 16.34 26.43
CA THR A 387 -9.00 15.46 26.50
C THR A 387 -7.84 16.02 27.34
N LYS A 388 -8.00 17.22 27.93
CA LYS A 388 -6.94 17.97 28.61
C LYS A 388 -5.71 18.20 27.72
N ASN A 389 -5.92 18.77 26.53
CA ASN A 389 -4.90 18.94 25.49
C ASN A 389 -4.24 17.61 25.07
N PHE A 390 -5.05 16.56 24.90
CA PHE A 390 -4.60 15.23 24.50
C PHE A 390 -3.57 14.58 25.45
N GLU A 391 -3.73 14.78 26.76
CA GLU A 391 -2.83 14.23 27.79
C GLU A 391 -2.94 12.70 27.90
N ASN A 392 -4.16 12.17 28.02
CA ASN A 392 -4.39 10.77 28.37
C ASN A 392 -4.44 9.84 27.13
N ARG A 393 -3.28 9.40 26.64
CA ARG A 393 -3.17 8.40 25.57
C ARG A 393 -3.60 7.00 26.03
N ILE A 394 -4.66 6.48 25.45
CA ILE A 394 -5.20 5.12 25.70
C ILE A 394 -4.89 4.11 24.59
N GLY A 395 -4.38 4.54 23.43
CA GLY A 395 -4.06 3.61 22.34
C GLY A 395 -3.30 4.23 21.17
N SER A 396 -3.05 3.42 20.15
CA SER A 396 -2.52 3.83 18.84
C SER A 396 -2.65 2.72 17.81
N GLY A 397 -2.77 3.08 16.53
CA GLY A 397 -2.80 2.15 15.40
C GLY A 397 -2.45 2.83 14.08
N GLY A 398 -2.69 2.18 12.94
CA GLY A 398 -2.27 2.66 11.61
C GLY A 398 -2.90 3.97 11.11
N PHE A 399 -3.80 4.59 11.87
CA PHE A 399 -4.39 5.92 11.60
C PHE A 399 -4.04 6.94 12.72
N GLY A 400 -3.09 6.64 13.60
CA GLY A 400 -2.59 7.57 14.63
C GLY A 400 -2.85 7.15 16.07
N ILE A 401 -2.93 8.12 16.96
CA ILE A 401 -2.99 7.95 18.43
C ILE A 401 -4.44 8.09 18.92
N VAL A 402 -4.83 7.32 19.93
CA VAL A 402 -6.14 7.43 20.58
C VAL A 402 -5.98 7.93 22.00
N TYR A 403 -6.75 8.97 22.33
CA TYR A 403 -6.79 9.62 23.63
C TYR A 403 -8.16 9.42 24.30
N TYR A 404 -8.20 9.33 25.63
CA TYR A 404 -9.44 9.42 26.40
C TYR A 404 -9.83 10.89 26.56
N GLY A 405 -11.12 11.18 26.43
CA GLY A 405 -11.69 12.45 26.84
C GLY A 405 -13.05 12.28 27.51
N LYS A 406 -13.52 13.35 28.15
CA LYS A 406 -14.84 13.41 28.78
C LYS A 406 -15.52 14.73 28.42
N LEU A 407 -16.66 14.65 27.74
CA LEU A 407 -17.43 15.81 27.30
C LEU A 407 -18.10 16.53 28.49
N PRO A 408 -18.49 17.81 28.35
CA PRO A 408 -19.18 18.57 29.41
C PRO A 408 -20.50 17.96 29.89
N ASP A 409 -21.15 17.14 29.05
CA ASP A 409 -22.35 16.36 29.40
C ASP A 409 -22.06 15.05 30.17
N GLY A 410 -20.79 14.77 30.44
CA GLY A 410 -20.32 13.59 31.16
C GLY A 410 -20.05 12.35 30.30
N ARG A 411 -20.31 12.38 28.98
CA ARG A 411 -20.01 11.25 28.09
C ARG A 411 -18.51 11.03 27.95
N GLU A 412 -18.08 9.77 28.05
CA GLU A 412 -16.68 9.36 27.87
C GLU A 412 -16.43 9.00 26.40
N ILE A 413 -15.36 9.55 25.83
CA ILE A 413 -15.06 9.47 24.41
C ILE A 413 -13.63 8.99 24.15
N ALA A 414 -13.45 8.29 23.04
CA ALA A 414 -12.15 7.96 22.48
C ALA A 414 -11.88 8.88 21.28
N VAL A 415 -10.86 9.72 21.40
CA VAL A 415 -10.50 10.76 20.41
C VAL A 415 -9.27 10.30 19.65
N LYS A 416 -9.45 10.00 18.36
CA LYS A 416 -8.46 9.40 17.46
C LYS A 416 -7.85 10.50 16.58
N VAL A 417 -6.59 10.84 16.84
CA VAL A 417 -5.85 11.93 16.19
C VAL A 417 -4.79 11.34 15.25
N PRO A 418 -4.78 11.72 13.95
CA PRO A 418 -3.77 11.27 13.00
C PRO A 418 -2.41 11.88 13.30
N THR A 419 -1.34 11.15 12.98
CA THR A 419 0.04 11.52 13.34
C THR A 419 0.84 12.17 12.20
N ASN A 420 0.22 12.49 11.05
CA ASN A 420 0.83 13.22 9.94
C ASN A 420 -0.23 13.77 8.96
N ASP A 421 -0.08 15.01 8.50
CA ASP A 421 -1.00 15.70 7.59
C ASP A 421 -0.79 15.34 6.10
N SER A 422 -0.79 14.04 5.79
CA SER A 422 -0.68 13.57 4.41
C SER A 422 -2.02 13.66 3.66
N TYR A 423 -1.95 13.85 2.34
CA TYR A 423 -3.12 13.75 1.45
C TYR A 423 -3.85 12.40 1.57
N GLN A 424 -3.12 11.33 1.92
CA GLN A 424 -3.65 10.01 2.22
C GLN A 424 -4.53 10.03 3.48
N GLY A 425 -4.09 10.72 4.53
CA GLY A 425 -4.85 10.93 5.76
C GLY A 425 -6.19 11.62 5.50
N LYS A 426 -6.24 12.70 4.70
CA LYS A 426 -7.50 13.37 4.33
C LYS A 426 -8.47 12.48 3.56
N LYS A 427 -7.97 11.63 2.64
CA LYS A 427 -8.81 10.65 1.92
C LYS A 427 -9.31 9.52 2.82
N GLN A 428 -8.46 9.00 3.70
CA GLN A 428 -8.84 7.98 4.68
C GLN A 428 -9.87 8.53 5.68
N PHE A 429 -9.67 9.75 6.19
CA PHE A 429 -10.64 10.47 7.03
C PHE A 429 -11.99 10.64 6.33
N THR A 430 -12.01 11.13 5.09
CA THR A 430 -13.25 11.30 4.31
C THR A 430 -13.98 9.97 4.10
N ASN A 431 -13.24 8.89 3.82
CA ASN A 431 -13.82 7.53 3.71
C ASN A 431 -14.36 7.04 5.07
N GLU A 432 -13.61 7.21 6.15
CA GLU A 432 -13.99 6.73 7.48
C GLU A 432 -15.22 7.50 8.01
N VAL A 433 -15.27 8.83 7.86
CA VAL A 433 -16.46 9.65 8.17
C VAL A 433 -17.67 9.22 7.31
N SER A 434 -17.51 9.10 5.99
CA SER A 434 -18.63 8.81 5.09
C SER A 434 -19.16 7.37 5.16
N LEU A 435 -18.35 6.42 5.66
CA LEU A 435 -18.79 5.07 6.01
C LEU A 435 -19.41 5.02 7.41
N LEU A 436 -18.71 5.49 8.45
CA LEU A 436 -19.13 5.34 9.83
C LEU A 436 -20.39 6.16 10.18
N SER A 437 -20.58 7.34 9.58
CA SER A 437 -21.83 8.13 9.69
C SER A 437 -23.09 7.39 9.20
N ARG A 438 -22.94 6.21 8.58
CA ARG A 438 -24.01 5.35 8.08
C ARG A 438 -24.09 4.00 8.81
N ILE A 439 -23.16 3.69 9.71
CA ILE A 439 -23.04 2.39 10.39
C ILE A 439 -23.45 2.54 11.85
N HIS A 440 -24.65 2.02 12.18
CA HIS A 440 -25.17 1.98 13.54
C HIS A 440 -25.53 0.54 13.90
N HIS A 441 -24.82 -0.07 14.85
CA HIS A 441 -25.08 -1.45 15.28
C HIS A 441 -24.65 -1.70 16.73
N ARG A 442 -25.53 -2.32 17.52
CA ARG A 442 -25.38 -2.62 18.96
C ARG A 442 -24.13 -3.40 19.41
N ASN A 443 -23.35 -3.96 18.47
CA ASN A 443 -22.11 -4.70 18.76
C ASN A 443 -20.88 -4.09 18.05
N LEU A 444 -20.99 -2.89 17.49
CA LEU A 444 -19.88 -2.10 16.95
C LEU A 444 -19.70 -0.85 17.82
N VAL A 445 -18.48 -0.30 17.86
CA VAL A 445 -18.19 0.91 18.62
C VAL A 445 -18.88 2.10 17.96
N ALA A 446 -19.72 2.83 18.70
CA ALA A 446 -20.43 3.99 18.17
C ALA A 446 -19.45 5.09 17.74
N PHE A 447 -19.54 5.48 16.47
CA PHE A 447 -18.90 6.68 15.94
C PHE A 447 -19.77 7.89 16.26
N LEU A 448 -19.20 8.88 16.94
CA LEU A 448 -19.94 10.03 17.48
C LEU A 448 -19.82 11.28 16.59
N GLY A 449 -18.71 11.44 15.87
CA GLY A 449 -18.47 12.58 15.00
C GLY A 449 -17.00 12.80 14.65
N TYR A 450 -16.70 13.95 14.09
CA TYR A 450 -15.34 14.34 13.68
C TYR A 450 -15.05 15.82 13.98
N CYS A 451 -13.79 16.20 13.99
CA CYS A 451 -13.35 17.61 13.95
C CYS A 451 -12.46 17.84 12.73
N HIS A 452 -12.65 18.95 12.03
CA HIS A 452 -11.85 19.40 10.90
C HIS A 452 -11.58 20.90 11.01
N GLU A 453 -10.68 21.27 11.92
CA GLU A 453 -10.25 22.64 12.21
C GLU A 453 -8.71 22.68 12.25
N ASP A 454 -8.10 23.80 11.85
CA ASP A 454 -6.64 24.03 11.82
C ASP A 454 -5.82 22.89 11.17
N GLY A 455 -6.37 22.30 10.11
CA GLY A 455 -5.77 21.18 9.36
C GLY A 455 -5.97 19.80 9.99
N ARG A 456 -6.25 19.72 11.30
CA ARG A 456 -6.36 18.47 12.06
C ARG A 456 -7.62 17.68 11.66
N ASN A 457 -7.45 16.39 11.38
CA ASN A 457 -8.53 15.49 10.93
C ASN A 457 -8.88 14.46 12.01
N ILE A 458 -9.62 14.87 13.05
CA ILE A 458 -9.83 14.09 14.28
C ILE A 458 -11.15 13.31 14.23
N LEU A 459 -11.15 12.05 14.67
CA LEU A 459 -12.33 11.19 14.74
C LEU A 459 -12.73 10.91 16.21
N VAL A 460 -14.02 10.89 16.50
CA VAL A 460 -14.56 10.76 17.87
C VAL A 460 -15.49 9.54 17.97
N TYR A 461 -15.24 8.68 18.94
CA TYR A 461 -15.99 7.45 19.22
C TYR A 461 -16.40 7.39 20.69
N GLU A 462 -17.32 6.49 21.05
CA GLU A 462 -17.56 6.14 22.45
C GLU A 462 -16.33 5.45 23.09
N PHE A 463 -16.14 5.62 24.39
CA PHE A 463 -15.05 4.97 25.12
C PHE A 463 -15.39 3.52 25.52
N MET A 464 -14.58 2.55 25.10
CA MET A 464 -14.68 1.15 25.53
C MET A 464 -14.04 0.93 26.90
N MET A 465 -14.81 1.07 27.99
CA MET A 465 -14.32 0.86 29.37
C MET A 465 -13.66 -0.52 29.59
N ASN A 466 -14.11 -1.55 28.86
CA ASN A 466 -13.61 -2.92 28.96
C ASN A 466 -12.56 -3.28 27.88
N GLY A 467 -11.87 -2.30 27.28
CA GLY A 467 -10.76 -2.56 26.35
C GLY A 467 -11.14 -3.30 25.06
N THR A 468 -10.14 -3.91 24.41
CA THR A 468 -10.31 -4.55 23.10
C THR A 468 -10.54 -6.07 23.19
N LEU A 469 -11.03 -6.64 22.08
CA LEU A 469 -11.16 -8.09 21.93
C LEU A 469 -9.78 -8.78 21.88
N LYS A 470 -8.73 -8.08 21.43
CA LYS A 470 -7.37 -8.63 21.40
C LYS A 470 -6.84 -8.88 22.81
N GLU A 471 -7.01 -7.93 23.73
CA GLU A 471 -6.69 -8.14 25.15
C GLU A 471 -7.51 -9.30 25.75
N HIS A 472 -8.80 -9.41 25.40
CA HIS A 472 -9.66 -10.49 25.92
C HIS A 472 -9.31 -11.89 25.39
N LEU A 473 -8.80 -12.00 24.15
CA LEU A 473 -8.41 -13.28 23.53
C LEU A 473 -6.96 -13.70 23.84
N HIS A 474 -6.06 -12.74 24.09
CA HIS A 474 -4.62 -12.98 24.22
C HIS A 474 -4.00 -12.51 25.54
N GLY A 475 -4.77 -11.90 26.44
CA GLY A 475 -4.31 -11.38 27.73
C GLY A 475 -3.78 -9.93 27.67
N ASN A 476 -3.60 -9.34 28.84
CA ASN A 476 -3.04 -7.99 29.00
C ASN A 476 -1.52 -8.00 28.85
N PHE A 477 -1.01 -7.48 27.72
CA PHE A 477 0.42 -7.31 27.47
C PHE A 477 1.00 -6.08 28.21
N THR A 478 1.23 -6.20 29.52
CA THR A 478 1.79 -5.12 30.35
C THR A 478 3.33 -5.17 30.47
N SER A 479 4.07 -5.10 29.36
CA SER A 479 5.49 -4.66 29.38
C SER A 479 6.14 -4.44 28.00
N THR A 480 6.41 -3.16 27.67
CA THR A 480 7.50 -2.67 26.78
C THR A 480 7.56 -3.09 25.28
N PRO A 481 8.22 -2.30 24.41
CA PRO A 481 8.09 -2.46 22.95
C PRO A 481 9.10 -3.44 22.34
N ALA A 482 8.59 -4.39 21.56
CA ALA A 482 9.35 -5.17 20.58
C ALA A 482 8.53 -5.32 19.28
N CYS A 483 9.20 -5.34 18.13
CA CYS A 483 8.55 -5.21 16.83
C CYS A 483 7.65 -6.40 16.46
N SER A 484 6.39 -6.13 16.12
CA SER A 484 5.54 -7.01 15.29
C SER A 484 4.39 -6.22 14.67
N GLY A 485 3.98 -6.58 13.44
CA GLY A 485 3.01 -5.82 12.65
C GLY A 485 1.61 -5.81 13.28
N SER A 486 1.08 -4.62 13.58
CA SER A 486 -0.21 -4.46 14.25
C SER A 486 -1.40 -4.59 13.28
N HIS A 487 -1.66 -5.81 12.79
CA HIS A 487 -2.92 -6.09 12.09
C HIS A 487 -4.13 -5.91 13.03
N ILE A 488 -5.14 -5.20 12.52
CA ILE A 488 -6.33 -4.75 13.26
C ILE A 488 -7.23 -5.95 13.54
N ASN A 489 -7.66 -6.13 14.80
CA ASN A 489 -8.62 -7.19 15.17
C ASN A 489 -9.59 -6.80 16.30
N LYS A 490 -10.39 -5.77 16.04
CA LYS A 490 -11.84 -5.75 16.33
C LYS A 490 -12.51 -5.09 15.13
N VAL A 491 -13.75 -5.48 14.81
CA VAL A 491 -14.41 -5.14 13.54
C VAL A 491 -14.76 -3.64 13.47
N ILE A 492 -14.49 -3.04 12.31
CA ILE A 492 -15.13 -1.83 11.79
C ILE A 492 -16.36 -2.28 10.99
#